data_AF-K6TX11-F1
#
_entry.id   AF-K6TX11-F1
#
_cell.length_a   1.000
_cell.length_b   1.000
_cell.length_c   1.000
_cell.angle_alpha   90.00
_cell.angle_beta   90.00
_cell.angle_gamma   90.00
#
_symmetry.space_group_name_H-M   'P 1'
#
loop_
_entity.id
_entity.type
_entity.pdbx_description
1 polymer ?
#
loop_
_entity_poly.entity_id
_entity_poly.type
_entity_poly.pdbx_seq_one_letter_code
_entity_poly.pdbx_strand_id
1 'polypeptide(L)'
;MKKAITIFSFFLFICFNTHLANASINRSRTFTQGIYKIESLDFSTGINYKVQNTCSSNKSLIVVFDSNQIIKQIVRLEPSSPLYVLKPFNTGDIILIIGAAQLEFS
;
A
#
# COMPACT_ATOMS: atom_id res chain seq x y z
N MET A 1 -41.87 -30.44 -6.24
CA MET A 1 -41.57 -29.27 -5.38
C MET A 1 -40.31 -29.46 -4.53
N LYS A 2 -40.15 -30.56 -3.77
CA LYS A 2 -38.97 -30.78 -2.89
C LYS A 2 -37.61 -30.69 -3.60
N LYS A 3 -37.48 -31.26 -4.82
CA LYS A 3 -36.22 -31.24 -5.60
C LYS A 3 -35.78 -29.84 -6.05
N ALA A 4 -36.74 -28.96 -6.36
CA ALA A 4 -36.45 -27.59 -6.79
C ALA A 4 -35.94 -26.73 -5.62
N ILE A 5 -36.51 -26.91 -4.43
CA ILE A 5 -36.05 -26.27 -3.19
C ILE A 5 -34.61 -26.69 -2.84
N THR A 6 -34.26 -27.97 -3.01
CA THR A 6 -32.90 -28.46 -2.75
C THR A 6 -31.87 -27.84 -3.70
N ILE A 7 -32.18 -27.76 -4.99
CA ILE A 7 -31.30 -27.16 -6.00
C ILE A 7 -31.13 -25.66 -5.77
N PHE A 8 -32.22 -24.96 -5.47
CA PHE A 8 -32.19 -23.53 -5.16
C PHE A 8 -31.35 -23.24 -3.91
N SER A 9 -31.49 -24.06 -2.86
CA SER A 9 -30.72 -23.92 -1.62
C SER A 9 -29.22 -24.17 -1.85
N PHE A 10 -28.86 -25.13 -2.70
CA PHE A 10 -27.46 -25.40 -3.05
C PHE A 10 -26.84 -24.25 -3.87
N PHE A 11 -27.60 -23.70 -4.82
CA PHE A 11 -27.17 -22.53 -5.60
C PHE A 11 -26.97 -21.30 -4.71
N LEU A 12 -27.92 -21.05 -3.79
CA LEU A 12 -27.83 -19.96 -2.81
C LEU A 12 -26.58 -20.12 -1.91
N PHE A 13 -26.29 -21.35 -1.47
CA PHE A 13 -25.10 -21.65 -0.66
C PHE A 13 -23.81 -21.32 -1.42
N ILE A 14 -23.72 -21.66 -2.70
CA ILE A 14 -22.54 -21.31 -3.53
C ILE A 14 -22.38 -19.79 -3.69
N CYS A 15 -23.48 -19.05 -3.93
CA CYS A 15 -23.43 -17.59 -4.08
C CYS A 15 -22.97 -16.85 -2.81
N PHE A 16 -23.29 -17.36 -1.61
CA PHE A 16 -22.80 -16.74 -0.37
C PHE A 16 -21.32 -17.03 -0.10
N ASN A 17 -20.78 -18.15 -0.59
CA ASN A 17 -19.37 -18.51 -0.38
C ASN A 17 -18.40 -17.68 -1.25
N THR A 18 -18.85 -17.10 -2.36
CA THR A 18 -17.97 -16.32 -3.26
C THR A 18 -17.69 -14.89 -2.80
N HIS A 19 -18.33 -14.42 -1.72
CA HIS A 19 -18.12 -13.06 -1.20
C HIS A 19 -16.94 -12.93 -0.20
N LEU A 20 -16.23 -14.03 0.10
CA LEU A 20 -15.10 -14.00 1.07
C LEU A 20 -13.73 -13.77 0.44
N ALA A 21 -13.60 -13.82 -0.88
CA ALA A 21 -12.36 -13.51 -1.58
C ALA A 21 -12.49 -12.10 -2.18
N ASN A 22 -11.94 -11.10 -1.50
CA ASN A 22 -11.53 -9.76 -2.00
C ASN A 22 -11.63 -8.65 -0.92
N ALA A 23 -11.64 -8.99 0.36
CA ALA A 23 -11.03 -8.08 1.33
C ALA A 23 -9.51 -8.11 1.08
N SER A 24 -9.06 -7.38 0.05
CA SER A 24 -7.70 -6.87 0.06
C SER A 24 -7.62 -6.09 1.35
N ILE A 25 -6.98 -6.69 2.35
CA ILE A 25 -6.64 -5.99 3.56
C ILE A 25 -5.66 -4.94 3.04
N ASN A 26 -6.17 -3.74 2.74
CA ASN A 26 -5.39 -2.51 2.70
C ASN A 26 -4.88 -2.34 4.13
N ARG A 27 -3.93 -3.20 4.49
CA ARG A 27 -3.20 -3.11 5.74
C ARG A 27 -2.33 -1.91 5.50
N SER A 28 -2.86 -0.76 5.90
CA SER A 28 -2.12 0.46 6.11
C SER A 28 -0.78 0.08 6.76
N ARG A 29 0.27 0.02 5.95
CA ARG A 29 1.60 -0.33 6.43
C ARG A 29 2.22 0.99 6.86
N THR A 30 2.50 1.09 8.14
CA THR A 30 3.22 2.22 8.70
C THR A 30 4.71 1.94 8.63
N PHE A 31 5.45 2.84 7.98
CA PHE A 31 6.89 2.81 7.86
C PHE A 31 7.51 3.92 8.70
N THR A 32 8.68 3.67 9.22
CA THR A 32 9.45 4.62 10.03
C THR A 32 10.74 4.98 9.31
N GLN A 33 11.63 5.69 9.98
CA GLN A 33 12.92 6.06 9.41
C GLN A 33 13.75 4.81 9.06
N GLY A 34 14.29 4.79 7.84
CA GLY A 34 15.08 3.66 7.36
C GLY A 34 15.25 3.63 5.85
N ILE A 35 15.92 2.56 5.39
CA ILE A 35 16.12 2.25 3.98
C ILE A 35 15.35 0.97 3.67
N TYR A 36 14.46 1.03 2.68
CA TYR A 36 13.59 -0.07 2.31
C TYR A 36 13.76 -0.40 0.83
N LYS A 37 13.97 -1.68 0.53
CA LYS A 37 13.92 -2.17 -0.84
C LYS A 37 12.48 -2.43 -1.23
N ILE A 38 12.05 -2.02 -2.42
CA ILE A 38 10.69 -2.27 -2.88
C ILE A 38 10.36 -3.76 -2.86
N GLU A 39 11.31 -4.65 -3.17
CA GLU A 39 11.10 -6.11 -3.14
C GLU A 39 10.85 -6.70 -1.75
N SER A 40 11.32 -6.02 -0.70
CA SER A 40 11.10 -6.44 0.69
C SER A 40 9.77 -5.93 1.27
N LEU A 41 9.16 -4.96 0.58
CA LEU A 41 7.85 -4.45 0.85
C LEU A 41 6.93 -5.19 -0.12
N ASP A 42 5.79 -5.74 0.30
CA ASP A 42 4.89 -6.45 -0.64
C ASP A 42 4.16 -5.47 -1.59
N PHE A 43 4.90 -4.52 -2.17
CA PHE A 43 4.44 -3.53 -3.12
C PHE A 43 4.48 -4.12 -4.53
N SER A 44 3.38 -3.95 -5.25
CA SER A 44 3.30 -4.27 -6.66
C SER A 44 4.02 -3.20 -7.47
N THR A 45 4.74 -3.63 -8.50
CA THR A 45 5.46 -2.71 -9.38
C THR A 45 4.52 -2.11 -10.43
N GLY A 46 4.87 -0.94 -10.96
CA GLY A 46 4.12 -0.29 -12.04
C GLY A 46 2.81 0.39 -11.63
N ILE A 47 2.44 0.38 -10.34
CA ILE A 47 1.28 1.11 -9.82
C ILE A 47 1.69 2.36 -9.03
N ASN A 48 0.84 3.38 -9.07
CA ASN A 48 1.01 4.59 -8.29
C ASN A 48 0.57 4.35 -6.85
N TYR A 49 1.45 4.58 -5.89
CA TYR A 49 1.13 4.57 -4.47
C TYR A 49 0.87 5.98 -3.96
N LYS A 50 0.03 6.10 -2.94
CA LYS A 50 -0.10 7.33 -2.18
C LYS A 50 0.57 7.19 -0.83
N VAL A 51 1.17 8.27 -0.37
CA VAL A 51 1.81 8.32 0.95
C VAL A 51 1.33 9.51 1.74
N GLN A 52 1.12 9.31 3.04
CA GLN A 52 0.86 10.38 3.99
C GLN A 52 1.70 10.20 5.25
N ASN A 53 2.01 11.31 5.90
CA ASN A 53 2.57 11.32 7.24
C ASN A 53 1.43 11.48 8.26
N THR A 54 1.16 10.43 9.03
CA THR A 54 0.10 10.44 10.05
C THR A 54 0.57 11.00 11.38
N CYS A 55 1.89 11.19 11.57
CA CYS A 55 2.44 11.78 12.78
C CYS A 55 2.08 13.26 12.88
N SER A 56 1.58 13.69 14.05
CA SER A 56 1.11 15.06 14.29
C SER A 56 2.21 16.07 14.63
N SER A 57 3.42 15.61 14.97
CA SER A 57 4.50 16.48 15.45
C SER A 57 5.72 16.53 14.53
N ASN A 58 6.04 15.42 13.87
CA ASN A 58 7.29 15.27 13.14
C ASN A 58 7.08 15.39 11.63
N LYS A 59 8.03 16.01 10.96
CA LYS A 59 8.13 16.04 9.49
C LYS A 59 8.88 14.81 9.00
N SER A 60 8.63 14.42 7.76
CA SER A 60 9.37 13.36 7.08
C SER A 60 9.84 13.78 5.69
N LEU A 61 10.90 13.14 5.23
CA LEU A 61 11.38 13.23 3.85
C LEU A 61 11.48 11.83 3.28
N ILE A 62 10.85 11.64 2.14
CA ILE A 62 10.98 10.43 1.34
C ILE A 62 11.87 10.74 0.14
N VAL A 63 12.86 9.89 -0.07
CA VAL A 63 13.68 9.89 -1.29
C VAL A 63 13.56 8.52 -1.94
N VAL A 64 13.20 8.50 -3.22
CA VAL A 64 13.09 7.27 -4.01
C VAL A 64 14.25 7.22 -4.98
N PHE A 65 15.02 6.14 -4.94
CA PHE A 65 16.11 5.84 -5.85
C PHE A 65 15.68 4.73 -6.81
N ASP A 66 16.09 4.82 -8.07
CA ASP A 66 15.94 3.73 -9.03
C ASP A 66 16.98 2.62 -8.81
N SER A 67 16.89 1.56 -9.59
CA SER A 67 17.85 0.45 -9.58
C SER A 67 19.29 0.85 -9.93
N ASN A 68 19.50 2.00 -10.58
CA ASN A 68 20.80 2.59 -10.88
C ASN A 68 21.26 3.59 -9.81
N GLN A 69 20.56 3.68 -8.67
CA GLN A 69 20.84 4.60 -7.56
C GLN A 69 20.66 6.08 -7.93
N ILE A 70 19.88 6.36 -8.97
CA ILE A 70 19.51 7.73 -9.39
C ILE A 70 18.22 8.13 -8.68
N ILE A 71 18.18 9.35 -8.15
CA ILE A 71 16.99 9.88 -7.48
C ILE A 71 15.85 10.05 -8.49
N LYS A 72 14.76 9.29 -8.31
CA LYS A 72 13.52 9.39 -9.10
C LYS A 72 12.61 10.52 -8.59
N GLN A 73 12.53 10.67 -7.27
CA GLN A 73 11.60 11.58 -6.61
C GLN A 73 12.05 11.89 -5.17
N ILE A 74 11.76 13.11 -4.74
CA ILE A 74 11.88 13.56 -3.35
C ILE A 74 10.55 14.16 -2.93
N VAL A 75 10.02 13.76 -1.77
CA VAL A 75 8.76 14.30 -1.21
C VAL A 75 8.95 14.65 0.24
N ARG A 76 8.70 15.91 0.59
CA ARG A 76 8.64 16.37 1.97
C ARG A 76 7.21 16.27 2.47
N LEU A 77 7.03 15.59 3.60
CA LEU A 77 5.75 15.43 4.27
C LEU A 77 5.75 16.21 5.57
N GLU A 78 4.86 17.19 5.66
CA GLU A 78 4.59 17.94 6.90
C GLU A 78 3.86 17.03 7.93
N PRO A 79 3.73 17.43 9.21
CA PRO A 79 2.97 16.64 10.17
C PRO A 79 1.49 16.58 9.77
N SER A 80 0.85 15.42 9.94
CA SER A 80 -0.53 15.16 9.50
C SER A 80 -0.78 15.60 8.05
N SER A 81 0.09 15.15 7.15
CA SER A 81 0.09 15.58 5.75
C SER A 81 -1.12 15.03 4.97
N PRO A 82 -1.53 15.69 3.88
CA PRO A 82 -2.42 15.05 2.90
C PRO A 82 -1.71 13.88 2.21
N LEU A 83 -2.48 13.09 1.44
CA LEU A 83 -1.95 12.03 0.58
C LEU A 83 -1.23 12.62 -0.63
N TYR A 84 0.02 12.22 -0.82
CA TYR A 84 0.83 12.55 -2.00
C TYR A 84 0.95 11.34 -2.90
N VAL A 85 0.72 11.52 -4.20
CA VAL A 85 0.92 10.46 -5.19
C VAL A 85 2.40 10.35 -5.51
N LEU A 86 2.96 9.15 -5.32
CA LEU A 86 4.32 8.81 -5.70
C LEU A 86 4.34 8.28 -7.13
N LYS A 87 5.49 8.46 -7.79
CA LYS A 87 5.77 7.78 -9.06
C LYS A 87 5.73 6.26 -8.86
N PRO A 88 5.37 5.47 -9.89
CA PRO A 88 5.38 4.03 -9.78
C PRO A 88 6.74 3.49 -9.35
N PHE A 89 6.70 2.51 -8.46
CA PHE A 89 7.89 1.75 -8.07
C PHE A 89 8.19 0.68 -9.11
N ASN A 90 9.48 0.49 -9.38
CA ASN A 90 10.00 -0.58 -10.20
C ASN A 90 10.80 -1.57 -9.34
N THR A 91 11.03 -2.77 -9.87
CA THR A 91 11.94 -3.74 -9.27
C THR A 91 13.34 -3.14 -9.13
N GLY A 92 14.01 -3.36 -7.99
CA GLY A 92 15.30 -2.75 -7.66
C GLY A 92 15.25 -1.32 -7.12
N ASP A 93 14.10 -0.64 -7.11
CA ASP A 93 13.98 0.69 -6.50
C ASP A 93 14.15 0.61 -4.96
N ILE A 94 14.63 1.72 -4.37
CA ILE A 94 14.87 1.86 -2.93
C ILE A 94 14.17 3.12 -2.41
N ILE A 95 13.50 2.99 -1.27
CA ILE A 95 12.91 4.11 -0.53
C ILE A 95 13.79 4.42 0.68
N LEU A 96 14.19 5.68 0.83
CA LEU A 96 14.80 6.23 2.03
C LEU A 96 13.80 7.15 2.73
N ILE A 97 13.53 6.86 4.00
CA ILE A 97 12.65 7.67 4.87
C ILE A 97 13.52 8.33 5.94
N ILE A 98 13.42 9.64 6.08
CA ILE A 98 14.18 10.45 7.06
C ILE A 98 13.20 11.27 7.92
N GLY A 99 13.49 11.37 9.22
CA GLY A 99 12.64 12.07 10.18
C GLY A 99 11.56 11.14 10.71
N ALA A 100 11.53 10.96 12.04
CA ALA A 100 10.78 9.96 12.80
C ALA A 100 9.24 10.06 12.68
N ALA A 101 8.73 9.83 11.47
CA ALA A 101 7.33 9.83 11.11
C ALA A 101 6.78 8.41 11.02
N GLN A 102 5.46 8.31 11.17
CA GLN A 102 4.69 7.14 10.78
C GLN A 102 4.16 7.43 9.38
N LEU A 103 4.73 6.77 8.38
CA LEU A 103 4.35 6.95 6.99
C LEU A 103 3.44 5.82 6.56
N GLU A 104 2.24 6.17 6.10
CA GLU A 104 1.25 5.23 5.63
C GLU A 104 1.20 5.24 4.11
N PHE A 105 1.30 4.06 3.50
CA PHE A 105 1.19 3.85 2.06
C PHE A 105 -0.11 3.14 1.73
N SER A 106 -0.80 3.60 0.68
CA SER A 106 -2.07 3.07 0.19
C SER A 106 -2.11 3.00 -1.34
#